data_AF-A0AA91SZZ1-F1
#
_entry.id   AF-A0AA91SZZ1-F1
#
_cell.length_a   1.000
_cell.length_b   1.000
_cell.length_c   1.000
_cell.angle_alpha   90.00
_cell.angle_beta   90.00
_cell.angle_gamma   90.00
#
_symmetry.space_group_name_H-M   'P 1'
#
loop_
_entity.id
_entity.type
_entity.pdbx_description
1 polymer ?
#
loop_
_entity_poly.entity_id
_entity_poly.type
_entity_poly.pdbx_seq_one_letter_code
_entity_poly.pdbx_strand_id
1 'polypeptide(L)'
;MKILTERDAFLSDFEVFQHLRDLKKTYNWTFTPEEEAQNNNKRKRFTAAGLDLEVVTRDITAYFSSNAAGSIPDEKAFTELMTFLNGFDLMKVEKLQIVNSLPRSMVHLYGLVEECDQRFDEETCESILAKINELMPVEADEEEEEEGEEEEAEE
;
A
#
# COMPACT_ATOMS: atom_id res chain seq x y z
N MET A 1 6.22 15.97 -27.20
CA MET A 1 5.32 14.97 -26.58
C MET A 1 3.94 15.61 -26.46
N LYS A 2 2.85 14.92 -26.80
CA LYS A 2 1.47 15.42 -26.65
C LYS A 2 0.70 14.43 -25.77
N ILE A 3 -0.07 14.96 -24.83
CA ILE A 3 -0.92 14.15 -23.94
C ILE A 3 -2.21 13.83 -24.69
N LEU A 4 -2.57 12.55 -24.80
CA LEU A 4 -3.79 12.10 -25.47
C LEU A 4 -4.95 11.97 -24.48
N THR A 5 -4.66 11.36 -23.32
CA THR A 5 -5.60 11.10 -22.23
C THR A 5 -4.95 11.54 -20.92
N GLU A 6 -5.67 12.30 -20.11
CA GLU A 6 -5.14 12.83 -18.85
C GLU A 6 -5.19 11.79 -17.72
N ARG A 7 -6.25 11.00 -17.65
CA ARG A 7 -6.46 9.97 -16.63
C ARG A 7 -6.87 8.66 -17.31
N ASP A 8 -5.88 7.86 -17.65
CA ASP A 8 -6.10 6.58 -18.34
C ASP A 8 -6.50 5.48 -17.35
N ALA A 9 -5.79 5.39 -16.23
CA ALA A 9 -6.05 4.43 -15.17
C ALA A 9 -5.65 4.99 -13.79
N PHE A 10 -6.30 4.46 -12.76
CA PHE A 10 -5.85 4.58 -11.38
C PHE A 10 -5.17 3.27 -11.00
N LEU A 11 -3.99 3.37 -10.38
CA LEU A 11 -3.16 2.23 -9.99
C LEU A 11 -3.10 2.19 -8.46
N SER A 12 -3.15 0.99 -7.90
CA SER A 12 -2.97 0.82 -6.45
C SER A 12 -1.49 0.86 -6.08
N ASP A 13 -1.22 1.20 -4.82
CA ASP A 13 0.15 1.25 -4.31
C ASP A 13 0.82 -0.14 -4.42
N PHE A 14 0.05 -1.21 -4.27
CA PHE A 14 0.50 -2.59 -4.49
C PHE A 14 0.97 -2.84 -5.93
N GLU A 15 0.16 -2.47 -6.93
CA GLU A 15 0.50 -2.65 -8.34
C GLU A 15 1.75 -1.87 -8.72
N VAL A 16 1.84 -0.62 -8.27
CA VAL A 16 3.01 0.23 -8.49
C VAL A 16 4.23 -0.38 -7.82
N PHE A 17 4.10 -0.86 -6.59
CA PHE A 17 5.21 -1.46 -5.86
C PHE A 17 5.72 -2.76 -6.50
N GLN A 18 4.82 -3.63 -6.97
CA GLN A 18 5.19 -4.83 -7.72
C GLN A 18 5.92 -4.47 -9.01
N HIS A 19 5.41 -3.49 -9.76
CA HIS A 19 6.04 -3.01 -10.98
C HIS A 19 7.45 -2.44 -10.71
N LEU A 20 7.65 -1.68 -9.64
CA LEU A 20 8.98 -1.15 -9.27
C LEU A 20 9.95 -2.27 -8.87
N ARG A 21 9.48 -3.30 -8.16
CA ARG A 21 10.29 -4.50 -7.85
C ARG A 21 10.72 -5.25 -9.11
N ASP A 22 9.84 -5.37 -10.10
CA ASP A 22 10.18 -6.02 -11.37
C ASP A 22 11.12 -5.17 -12.23
N LEU A 23 10.99 -3.84 -12.14
CA LEU A 23 11.91 -2.90 -12.77
C LEU A 23 13.32 -3.02 -12.14
N LYS A 24 13.41 -3.09 -10.81
CA LYS A 24 14.65 -3.37 -10.07
C LYS A 24 15.31 -4.67 -10.51
N LYS A 25 14.55 -5.77 -10.65
CA LYS A 25 15.05 -7.07 -11.14
C LYS A 25 15.54 -6.98 -12.59
N THR A 26 14.80 -6.29 -13.46
CA THR A 26 15.11 -6.16 -14.89
C THR A 26 16.43 -5.43 -15.12
N TYR A 27 16.66 -4.35 -14.38
CA TYR A 27 17.89 -3.56 -14.48
C TYR A 27 19.01 -4.02 -13.54
N ASN A 28 18.74 -5.05 -12.73
CA ASN A 28 19.65 -5.64 -11.76
C ASN A 28 20.23 -4.57 -10.80
N TRP A 29 19.35 -3.67 -10.34
CA TRP A 29 19.68 -2.60 -9.41
C TRP A 29 19.78 -3.12 -7.98
N THR A 30 20.80 -2.68 -7.28
CA THR A 30 21.08 -2.97 -5.88
C THR A 30 21.06 -1.66 -5.13
N PHE A 31 20.25 -1.58 -4.07
CA PHE A 31 20.08 -0.34 -3.30
C PHE A 31 20.72 -0.42 -1.92
N THR A 32 20.96 -1.62 -1.40
CA THR A 32 21.60 -1.84 -0.10
C THR A 32 22.92 -2.62 -0.24
N PRO A 33 23.87 -2.43 0.69
CA PRO A 33 25.14 -3.19 0.70
C PRO A 33 24.93 -4.70 0.83
N GLU A 34 23.87 -5.12 1.50
CA GLU A 34 23.48 -6.53 1.67
C GLU A 34 23.04 -7.15 0.35
N GLU A 35 22.25 -6.41 -0.43
CA GLU A 35 21.85 -6.82 -1.78
C GLU A 35 23.04 -6.94 -2.71
N GLU A 36 24.02 -6.03 -2.62
CA GLU A 36 25.26 -6.11 -3.39
C GLU A 36 26.08 -7.35 -3.03
N ALA A 37 26.17 -7.69 -1.74
CA ALA A 37 26.89 -8.88 -1.26
C ALA A 37 26.20 -10.19 -1.68
N GLN A 38 24.87 -10.21 -1.77
CA GLN A 38 24.09 -11.37 -2.21
C GLN A 38 24.00 -11.50 -3.73
N ASN A 39 24.31 -10.43 -4.48
CA ASN A 39 24.21 -10.41 -5.94
C ASN A 39 25.35 -11.20 -6.60
N ASN A 40 25.23 -12.53 -6.60
CA ASN A 40 26.14 -13.44 -7.30
C ASN A 40 26.00 -13.38 -8.84
N ASN A 41 25.12 -12.52 -9.38
CA ASN A 41 24.89 -12.44 -10.82
C ASN A 41 26.02 -11.70 -11.55
N LYS A 42 26.58 -12.38 -12.57
CA LYS A 42 27.56 -11.82 -13.52
C LYS A 42 26.96 -10.80 -14.51
N ARG A 43 25.69 -10.40 -14.34
CA ARG A 43 25.03 -9.46 -15.25
C ARG A 43 25.48 -8.05 -14.89
N LYS A 44 26.01 -7.32 -15.88
CA LYS A 44 26.43 -5.93 -15.71
C LYS A 44 25.20 -5.10 -15.34
N ARG A 45 25.30 -4.30 -14.27
CA ARG A 45 24.30 -3.30 -13.90
C ARG A 45 23.96 -2.46 -15.14
N PHE A 46 22.69 -2.39 -15.47
CA PHE A 46 22.25 -1.66 -16.66
C PHE A 46 22.16 -0.18 -16.32
N THR A 47 23.14 0.61 -16.78
CA THR A 47 23.25 2.04 -16.48
C THR A 47 22.58 2.93 -17.54
N ALA A 48 22.01 2.34 -18.60
CA ALA A 48 21.46 3.12 -19.72
C ALA A 48 20.07 3.72 -19.43
N ALA A 49 19.41 3.34 -18.33
CA ALA A 49 18.10 3.89 -17.95
C ALA A 49 18.18 5.28 -17.28
N GLY A 50 19.38 5.82 -17.07
CA GLY A 50 19.62 7.11 -16.41
C GLY A 50 19.63 7.01 -14.88
N LEU A 51 20.42 7.87 -14.24
CA LEU A 51 20.55 7.91 -12.78
C LEU A 51 19.22 8.32 -12.10
N ASP A 52 18.48 9.24 -12.72
CA ASP A 52 17.26 9.80 -12.14
C ASP A 52 16.16 8.73 -11.96
N LEU A 53 16.02 7.81 -12.92
CA LEU A 53 15.05 6.72 -12.83
C LEU A 53 15.40 5.76 -11.69
N GLU A 54 16.69 5.51 -11.48
CA GLU A 54 17.18 4.68 -10.38
C GLU A 54 16.90 5.30 -9.02
N VAL A 55 17.18 6.61 -8.87
CA VAL A 55 16.92 7.36 -7.63
C VAL A 55 15.43 7.35 -7.30
N VAL A 56 14.57 7.69 -8.28
CA VAL A 56 13.12 7.70 -8.10
C VAL A 56 12.60 6.31 -7.72
N THR A 57 13.10 5.26 -8.38
CA THR A 57 12.70 3.87 -8.07
C THR A 57 13.11 3.48 -6.66
N ARG A 58 14.33 3.84 -6.22
CA ARG A 58 14.81 3.58 -4.86
C ARG A 58 13.92 4.27 -3.83
N ASP A 59 13.71 5.57 -3.99
CA ASP A 59 13.02 6.39 -2.98
C ASP A 59 11.55 5.98 -2.85
N ILE A 60 10.87 5.70 -3.97
CA ILE A 60 9.49 5.22 -3.96
C ILE A 60 9.39 3.80 -3.41
N THR A 61 10.33 2.90 -3.76
CA THR A 61 10.36 1.55 -3.20
C THR A 61 10.56 1.59 -1.68
N ALA A 62 11.41 2.49 -1.18
CA ALA A 62 11.60 2.69 0.25
C ALA A 62 10.32 3.20 0.92
N TYR A 63 9.65 4.19 0.34
CA TYR A 63 8.36 4.71 0.82
C TYR A 63 7.28 3.63 0.91
N PHE A 64 7.12 2.82 -0.15
CA PHE A 64 6.12 1.74 -0.13
C PHE A 64 6.48 0.61 0.83
N SER A 65 7.77 0.38 1.09
CA SER A 65 8.21 -0.64 2.05
C SER A 65 7.87 -0.27 3.50
N SER A 66 7.82 1.04 3.81
CA SER A 66 7.38 1.56 5.12
C SER A 66 5.87 1.81 5.23
N ASN A 67 5.13 1.70 4.12
CA ASN A 67 3.69 1.97 4.10
C ASN A 67 2.88 0.66 4.05
N ALA A 68 1.56 0.77 4.20
CA ALA A 68 0.59 -0.33 4.10
C ALA A 68 0.78 -1.24 2.86
N ALA A 69 1.25 -0.69 1.74
CA ALA A 69 1.56 -1.46 0.53
C ALA A 69 2.69 -2.50 0.71
N GLY A 70 3.64 -2.25 1.62
CA GLY A 70 4.71 -3.18 1.99
C GLY A 70 4.23 -4.34 2.85
N SER A 71 3.13 -4.15 3.57
CA SER A 71 2.49 -5.18 4.37
C SER A 71 1.73 -6.21 3.54
N ILE A 72 1.44 -5.93 2.26
CA ILE A 72 0.67 -6.83 1.41
C ILE A 72 1.55 -8.02 0.98
N PRO A 73 1.27 -9.24 1.47
CA PRO A 73 2.20 -10.36 1.28
C PRO A 73 1.98 -11.09 -0.05
N ASP A 74 0.73 -11.12 -0.58
CA ASP A 74 0.38 -11.94 -1.74
C ASP A 74 -0.66 -11.27 -2.67
N GLU A 75 -0.51 -11.50 -3.97
CA GLU A 75 -1.45 -11.08 -5.02
C GLU A 75 -2.83 -11.73 -4.83
N LYS A 76 -2.87 -12.92 -4.20
CA LYS A 76 -4.12 -13.60 -3.84
C LYS A 76 -4.90 -12.86 -2.76
N ALA A 77 -4.21 -12.38 -1.72
CA ALA A 77 -4.84 -11.61 -0.65
C ALA A 77 -5.42 -10.30 -1.18
N PHE A 78 -4.69 -9.64 -2.10
CA PHE A 78 -5.17 -8.46 -2.81
C PHE A 78 -6.43 -8.76 -3.64
N THR A 79 -6.43 -9.85 -4.40
CA THR A 79 -7.57 -10.25 -5.23
C THR A 79 -8.79 -10.59 -4.37
N GLU A 80 -8.59 -11.31 -3.27
CA GLU A 80 -9.67 -11.67 -2.33
C GLU A 80 -10.29 -10.42 -1.70
N LEU A 81 -9.46 -9.50 -1.21
CA LEU A 81 -9.92 -8.20 -0.69
C LEU A 81 -10.71 -7.43 -1.74
N MET A 82 -10.22 -7.35 -2.99
CA MET A 82 -10.91 -6.63 -4.06
C MET A 82 -12.25 -7.28 -4.42
N THR A 83 -12.33 -8.63 -4.42
CA THR A 83 -13.60 -9.34 -4.65
C THR A 83 -14.60 -9.10 -3.52
N PHE A 84 -14.14 -9.02 -2.28
CA PHE A 84 -14.96 -8.69 -1.13
C PHE A 84 -15.48 -7.26 -1.19
N LEU A 85 -14.61 -6.28 -1.46
CA LEU A 85 -14.97 -4.86 -1.64
C LEU A 85 -15.91 -4.63 -2.83
N ASN A 86 -15.91 -5.51 -3.83
CA ASN A 86 -16.86 -5.46 -4.94
C ASN A 86 -18.28 -5.87 -4.57
N GLY A 87 -18.48 -6.55 -3.44
CA GLY A 87 -19.81 -6.86 -2.91
C GLY A 87 -20.53 -5.65 -2.29
N PHE A 88 -19.78 -4.58 -1.99
CA PHE A 88 -20.29 -3.36 -1.38
C PHE A 88 -20.46 -2.24 -2.39
N ASP A 89 -21.38 -1.32 -2.11
CA ASP A 89 -21.59 -0.10 -2.91
C ASP A 89 -20.53 0.96 -2.60
N LEU A 90 -19.27 0.63 -2.88
CA LEU A 90 -18.12 1.51 -2.74
C LEU A 90 -17.73 2.10 -4.10
N MET A 91 -17.42 3.39 -4.12
CA MET A 91 -16.88 4.06 -5.29
C MET A 91 -15.46 3.54 -5.59
N LYS A 92 -15.03 3.68 -6.85
CA LYS A 92 -13.69 3.21 -7.27
C LYS A 92 -12.55 3.87 -6.48
N VAL A 93 -12.73 5.14 -6.10
CA VAL A 93 -11.74 5.91 -5.35
C VAL A 93 -11.71 5.45 -3.88
N GLU A 94 -12.86 5.21 -3.27
CA GLU A 94 -12.97 4.66 -1.90
C GLU A 94 -12.29 3.28 -1.81
N LYS A 95 -12.56 2.40 -2.80
CA LYS A 95 -11.87 1.10 -2.89
C LYS A 95 -10.36 1.24 -2.98
N LEU A 96 -9.89 2.17 -3.81
CA LEU A 96 -8.46 2.44 -3.97
C LEU A 96 -7.83 2.97 -2.68
N GLN A 97 -8.51 3.86 -1.97
CA GLN A 97 -8.05 4.40 -0.70
C GLN A 97 -8.03 3.34 0.40
N ILE A 98 -9.06 2.50 0.50
CA ILE A 98 -9.10 1.39 1.47
C ILE A 98 -7.93 0.42 1.23
N VAL A 99 -7.65 0.10 -0.04
CA VAL A 99 -6.51 -0.74 -0.41
C VAL A 99 -5.17 -0.12 -0.05
N ASN A 100 -5.00 1.18 -0.30
CA ASN A 100 -3.73 1.87 -0.11
C ASN A 100 -3.43 2.19 1.35
N SER A 101 -4.45 2.48 2.15
CA SER A 101 -4.31 2.88 3.56
C SER A 101 -4.53 1.74 4.56
N LEU A 102 -5.22 0.66 4.17
CA LEU A 102 -5.58 -0.47 5.03
C LEU A 102 -6.13 -0.03 6.40
N PRO A 103 -7.33 0.57 6.46
CA PRO A 103 -7.89 1.08 7.71
C PRO A 103 -8.07 -0.05 8.73
N ARG A 104 -7.62 0.18 9.97
CA ARG A 104 -7.77 -0.74 11.12
C ARG A 104 -8.77 -0.27 12.17
N SER A 105 -9.02 1.03 12.19
CA SER A 105 -9.99 1.66 13.09
C SER A 105 -11.23 2.10 12.30
N MET A 106 -12.37 2.07 12.98
CA MET A 106 -13.63 2.61 12.45
C MET A 106 -13.48 4.10 12.10
N VAL A 107 -12.70 4.84 12.89
CA VAL A 107 -12.43 6.27 12.65
C VAL A 107 -11.69 6.47 11.33
N HIS A 108 -10.69 5.64 11.06
CA HIS A 108 -9.96 5.66 9.80
C HIS A 108 -10.88 5.31 8.61
N LEU A 109 -11.77 4.32 8.77
CA LEU A 109 -12.71 3.96 7.71
C LEU A 109 -13.71 5.10 7.42
N TYR A 110 -14.22 5.78 8.46
CA TYR A 110 -15.09 6.96 8.30
C TYR A 110 -14.38 8.15 7.65
N GLY A 111 -13.06 8.29 7.82
CA GLY A 111 -12.27 9.28 7.10
C GLY A 111 -12.09 8.98 5.60
N LEU A 112 -12.22 7.72 5.19
CA LEU A 112 -12.02 7.29 3.80
C LEU A 112 -13.33 7.17 2.99
N VAL A 113 -14.45 6.88 3.65
CA VAL A 113 -15.76 6.69 3.00
C VAL A 113 -16.67 7.86 3.34
N GLU A 114 -17.14 8.58 2.31
CA GLU A 114 -18.07 9.69 2.50
C GLU A 114 -19.45 9.16 2.91
N GLU A 115 -20.05 9.80 3.92
CA GLU A 115 -21.38 9.48 4.47
C GLU A 115 -21.54 7.99 4.83
N CYS A 116 -20.48 7.40 5.42
CA CYS A 116 -20.40 5.98 5.73
C CYS A 116 -21.58 5.50 6.61
N ASP A 117 -21.97 6.30 7.58
CA ASP A 117 -23.08 6.12 8.53
C ASP A 117 -24.48 6.13 7.88
N GLN A 118 -24.62 6.67 6.67
CA GLN A 118 -25.88 6.60 5.90
C GLN A 118 -25.89 5.46 4.89
N ARG A 119 -24.72 4.98 4.45
CA ARG A 119 -24.57 3.99 3.38
C ARG A 119 -24.34 2.57 3.89
N PHE A 120 -23.74 2.41 5.06
CA PHE A 120 -23.34 1.13 5.62
C PHE A 120 -23.82 0.97 7.06
N ASP A 121 -24.26 -0.25 7.38
CA ASP A 121 -24.54 -0.62 8.76
C ASP A 121 -23.20 -0.86 9.50
N GLU A 122 -23.17 -0.57 10.79
CA GLU A 122 -21.97 -0.70 11.64
C GLU A 122 -21.36 -2.11 11.56
N GLU A 123 -22.20 -3.15 11.50
CA GLU A 123 -21.77 -4.55 11.34
C GLU A 123 -21.02 -4.80 10.01
N THR A 124 -21.39 -4.09 8.94
CA THR A 124 -20.71 -4.24 7.63
C THR A 124 -19.34 -3.59 7.65
N CYS A 125 -19.21 -2.45 8.33
CA CYS A 125 -17.94 -1.77 8.53
C CYS A 125 -16.99 -2.61 9.40
N GLU A 126 -17.49 -3.18 10.49
CA GLU A 126 -16.73 -4.13 11.32
C GLU A 126 -16.30 -5.37 10.52
N SER A 127 -17.17 -5.89 9.66
CA SER A 127 -16.85 -7.02 8.78
C SER A 127 -15.72 -6.68 7.80
N ILE A 128 -15.69 -5.47 7.26
CA ILE A 128 -14.61 -4.97 6.39
C ILE A 128 -13.30 -4.90 7.16
N LEU A 129 -13.31 -4.30 8.35
CA LEU A 129 -12.12 -4.20 9.21
C LEU A 129 -11.60 -5.59 9.61
N ALA A 130 -12.50 -6.51 9.98
CA ALA A 130 -12.14 -7.88 10.33
C ALA A 130 -11.52 -8.62 9.14
N LYS A 131 -12.06 -8.44 7.92
CA LYS A 131 -11.52 -9.07 6.72
C LYS A 131 -10.15 -8.51 6.33
N ILE A 132 -9.94 -7.21 6.52
CA ILE A 132 -8.63 -6.56 6.33
C ILE A 132 -7.61 -7.12 7.32
N ASN A 133 -7.96 -7.21 8.61
CA ASN A 133 -7.08 -7.76 9.65
C ASN A 133 -6.77 -9.26 9.45
N GLU A 134 -7.73 -10.04 8.94
CA GLU A 134 -7.52 -11.46 8.63
C GLU A 134 -6.53 -11.66 7.46
N LEU A 135 -6.70 -10.88 6.38
CA LEU A 135 -5.89 -11.03 5.16
C LEU A 135 -4.51 -10.37 5.28
N MET A 136 -4.39 -9.33 6.10
CA MET A 136 -3.19 -8.50 6.23
C MET A 136 -2.79 -8.35 7.71
N PRO A 137 -2.31 -9.41 8.38
CA PRO A 137 -1.73 -9.27 9.70
C PRO A 137 -0.43 -8.45 9.58
N VAL A 138 -0.43 -7.26 10.15
CA VAL A 138 0.81 -6.52 10.47
C VAL A 138 1.08 -6.90 11.90
N GLU A 139 2.31 -7.33 12.20
CA GLU A 139 2.81 -7.35 13.58
C GLU A 139 2.54 -5.94 14.11
N ALA A 140 1.62 -5.83 15.08
CA ALA A 140 1.25 -4.54 15.63
C ALA A 140 2.52 -3.85 16.09
N ASP A 141 2.96 -2.82 15.37
CA ASP A 141 3.87 -1.84 15.94
C ASP A 141 3.03 -1.16 17.02
N GLU A 142 3.37 -1.46 18.27
CA GLU A 142 2.77 -0.99 19.52
C GLU A 142 2.88 0.54 19.71
N GLU A 143 3.05 1.33 18.64
CA GLU A 143 3.32 2.78 18.71
C GLU A 143 2.06 3.66 18.68
N GLU A 144 0.87 3.13 18.32
CA GLU A 144 -0.37 3.94 18.32
C GLU A 144 -1.10 3.98 19.68
N GLU A 145 -0.65 3.24 20.72
CA GLU A 145 -1.27 3.31 22.06
C GLU A 145 -0.66 4.38 22.98
N GLU A 146 0.51 4.96 22.69
CA GLU A 146 1.14 5.95 23.59
C GLU A 146 0.65 7.40 23.43
N GLU A 147 0.08 7.81 22.28
CA GLU A 147 -0.38 9.21 22.12
C GLU A 147 -1.76 9.50 22.76
N GLY A 148 -2.48 8.47 23.22
CA GLY A 148 -3.82 8.62 23.82
C GLY A 148 -3.84 8.76 25.35
N GLU A 149 -2.76 8.40 26.05
CA GLU A 149 -2.73 8.43 27.53
C GLU A 149 -2.16 9.74 28.12
N GLU A 150 -1.47 10.59 27.34
CA GLU A 150 -0.87 11.83 27.87
C GLU A 150 -1.87 13.00 28.04
N GLU A 151 -3.03 13.00 27.37
CA GLU A 151 -4.00 14.11 27.50
C GLU A 151 -4.99 13.98 28.68
N GLU A 152 -5.19 12.80 29.29
CA GLU A 152 -6.09 12.64 30.45
C GLU A 152 -5.40 12.81 31.82
N ALA A 153 -4.09 13.07 31.87
CA ALA A 153 -3.35 13.25 33.12
C ALA A 153 -3.23 14.71 33.61
N GLU A 154 -3.75 15.69 32.84
CA GLU A 154 -3.82 17.11 33.24
C GLU A 154 -5.27 17.61 33.36
N GLU A 155 -6.08 17.04 34.27
CA GLU A 155 -7.19 17.77 34.91
C GLU A 155 -7.39 17.40 36.40
#